data_AF-A0A814FJ46-F1
#
_entry.id   AF-A0A814FJ46-F1
#
_cell.length_a   1.000
_cell.length_b   1.000
_cell.length_c   1.000
_cell.angle_alpha   90.00
_cell.angle_beta   90.00
_cell.angle_gamma   90.00
#
_symmetry.space_group_name_H-M   'P 1'
#
loop_
_entity.id
_entity.type
_entity.pdbx_description
1 polymer ?
#
loop_
_entity_poly.entity_id
_entity_poly.type
_entity_poly.pdbx_seq_one_letter_code
_entity_poly.pdbx_strand_id
1 'polypeptide(L)'
;MKSKSKSEPVIISNDSVTCYADRLVIHLYYFPYGSKTIKYEDIRSCQLLPLRRLNRLKYKKWGMGLSPIWWHSDVQRYYRNYYLLLDTNHWPYIGVTMDDKDILNVFELIQSGAQSKFLSGPANGKEMKYRDFSEYESCEQ
;
A
#
# COMPACT_ATOMS: atom_id res chain seq x y z
N MET A 1 4.16 -24.92 -28.32
CA MET A 1 4.04 -25.34 -26.90
C MET A 1 4.18 -24.11 -26.02
N LYS A 2 3.26 -23.82 -25.09
CA LYS A 2 3.45 -22.75 -24.11
C LYS A 2 4.23 -23.31 -22.92
N SER A 3 5.40 -22.76 -22.62
CA SER A 3 6.13 -23.08 -21.40
C SER A 3 5.28 -22.70 -20.19
N LYS A 4 5.01 -23.65 -19.29
CA LYS A 4 4.49 -23.32 -17.96
C LYS A 4 5.62 -22.59 -17.23
N SER A 5 5.54 -21.27 -17.15
CA SER A 5 6.38 -20.50 -16.24
C SER A 5 6.15 -21.05 -14.82
N LYS A 6 7.25 -21.35 -14.14
CA LYS A 6 7.22 -21.83 -12.76
C LYS A 6 6.60 -20.71 -11.92
N SER A 7 5.37 -20.92 -11.43
CA SER A 7 4.67 -19.93 -10.62
C SER A 7 5.50 -19.64 -9.37
N GLU A 8 5.88 -18.39 -9.19
CA GLU A 8 6.66 -17.96 -8.02
C GLU A 8 5.87 -18.21 -6.73
N PRO A 9 6.56 -18.53 -5.61
CA PRO A 9 5.90 -18.80 -4.35
C PRO A 9 5.15 -17.58 -3.85
N VAL A 10 3.87 -17.78 -3.55
CA VAL A 10 3.01 -16.80 -2.88
C VAL A 10 3.28 -16.87 -1.38
N ILE A 11 3.50 -15.71 -0.75
CA ILE A 11 3.76 -15.59 0.69
C ILE A 11 2.46 -15.31 1.44
N ILE A 12 1.65 -14.37 0.94
CA ILE A 12 0.32 -14.01 1.47
C ILE A 12 -0.64 -13.87 0.29
N SER A 13 -1.88 -14.33 0.42
CA SER A 13 -2.94 -14.07 -0.56
C SER A 13 -4.28 -13.93 0.12
N ASN A 14 -5.02 -12.88 -0.22
CA ASN A 14 -6.40 -12.64 0.18
C ASN A 14 -7.17 -11.94 -0.95
N ASP A 15 -8.42 -11.56 -0.69
CA ASP A 15 -9.29 -10.92 -1.69
C ASP A 15 -8.73 -9.58 -2.21
N SER A 16 -7.96 -8.85 -1.40
CA SER A 16 -7.46 -7.50 -1.72
C SER A 16 -6.04 -7.49 -2.30
N VAL A 17 -5.18 -8.42 -1.89
CA VAL A 17 -3.77 -8.47 -2.29
C VAL A 17 -3.20 -9.89 -2.41
N THR A 18 -2.20 -10.05 -3.28
CA THR A 18 -1.28 -11.19 -3.29
C THR A 18 0.15 -10.69 -3.14
N CYS A 19 0.90 -11.24 -2.19
CA CYS A 19 2.30 -10.93 -1.93
C CYS A 19 3.21 -12.07 -2.41
N TYR A 20 4.22 -11.70 -3.20
CA TYR A 20 5.33 -12.57 -3.62
C TYR A 20 6.62 -12.15 -2.88
N ALA A 21 7.77 -12.74 -3.22
CA ALA A 21 9.05 -12.38 -2.61
C ALA A 21 9.59 -11.00 -3.02
N ASP A 22 9.25 -10.53 -4.23
CA ASP A 22 9.76 -9.30 -4.85
C ASP A 22 8.72 -8.17 -4.95
N ARG A 23 7.42 -8.52 -4.89
CA ARG A 23 6.32 -7.61 -5.22
C ARG A 23 5.01 -7.90 -4.51
N LEU A 24 4.22 -6.84 -4.38
CA LEU A 24 2.81 -6.82 -4.02
C LEU A 24 1.96 -6.72 -5.29
N VAL A 25 0.87 -7.47 -5.36
CA VAL A 25 -0.21 -7.29 -6.35
C VAL A 25 -1.46 -6.87 -5.60
N ILE A 26 -2.04 -5.72 -5.96
CA ILE A 26 -3.30 -5.22 -5.40
C ILE A 26 -4.43 -5.55 -6.38
N HIS A 27 -5.42 -6.29 -5.92
CA HIS A 27 -6.58 -6.71 -6.71
C HIS A 27 -7.58 -5.55 -6.87
N LEU A 28 -8.38 -5.60 -7.94
CA LEU A 28 -9.42 -4.60 -8.24
C LEU A 28 -8.95 -3.13 -8.15
N TYR A 29 -7.66 -2.89 -8.41
CA TYR A 29 -7.06 -1.56 -8.41
C TYR A 29 -7.58 -0.73 -9.58
N TYR A 30 -7.72 -1.36 -10.75
CA TYR A 30 -8.39 -0.82 -11.94
C TYR A 30 -9.73 -1.54 -12.10
N PHE A 31 -10.73 -1.14 -11.31
CA PHE A 31 -12.06 -1.71 -11.36
C PHE A 31 -12.66 -1.58 -12.78
N PRO A 32 -13.36 -2.60 -13.32
CA PRO A 32 -13.79 -3.84 -12.64
C PRO A 32 -12.83 -5.04 -12.66
N TYR A 33 -11.79 -5.09 -13.51
CA TYR A 33 -11.05 -6.34 -13.77
C TYR A 33 -9.51 -6.26 -13.74
N GLY A 34 -8.92 -5.13 -13.35
CA GLY A 34 -7.46 -4.95 -13.34
C GLY A 34 -6.84 -4.87 -11.95
N SER A 35 -5.66 -5.47 -11.82
CA SER A 35 -4.80 -5.40 -10.63
C SER A 35 -3.63 -4.43 -10.86
N LYS A 36 -3.01 -3.93 -9.79
CA LYS A 36 -1.75 -3.19 -9.87
C LYS A 36 -0.64 -3.95 -9.16
N THR A 37 0.42 -4.23 -9.90
CA THR A 37 1.68 -4.77 -9.38
C THR A 37 2.57 -3.61 -8.91
N ILE A 38 3.16 -3.76 -7.74
CA ILE A 38 4.11 -2.82 -7.13
C ILE A 38 5.26 -3.66 -6.60
N LYS A 39 6.49 -3.44 -7.08
CA LYS A 39 7.64 -4.13 -6.48
C LYS A 39 7.96 -3.50 -5.13
N TYR A 40 8.50 -4.27 -4.18
CA TYR A 40 8.97 -3.70 -2.92
C TYR A 40 10.15 -2.72 -3.14
N GLU A 41 10.85 -2.81 -4.27
CA GLU A 41 11.88 -1.83 -4.65
C GLU A 41 11.30 -0.43 -4.93
N ASP A 42 10.07 -0.34 -5.45
CA ASP A 42 9.40 0.93 -5.76
C ASP A 42 8.73 1.60 -4.54
N ILE A 43 8.50 0.84 -3.46
CA ILE A 43 7.90 1.38 -2.23
C ILE A 43 8.97 2.19 -1.48
N ARG A 44 8.73 3.50 -1.36
CA ARG A 44 9.52 4.46 -0.58
C ARG A 44 9.09 4.51 0.88
N SER A 45 7.78 4.46 1.14
CA SER A 45 7.26 4.34 2.50
C SER A 45 5.93 3.57 2.51
N CYS A 46 5.69 2.90 3.64
CA CYS A 46 4.45 2.19 3.95
C CYS A 46 4.05 2.59 5.37
N GLN A 47 2.83 3.09 5.54
CA GLN A 47 2.29 3.48 6.85
C GLN A 47 1.00 2.73 7.13
N LEU A 48 0.89 2.14 8.31
CA LEU A 48 -0.36 1.60 8.84
C LEU A 48 -1.10 2.71 9.57
N LEU A 49 -2.23 3.15 9.02
CA LEU A 49 -2.99 4.29 9.52
C LEU A 49 -4.42 3.86 9.92
N PRO A 50 -4.96 4.36 11.04
CA PRO A 50 -6.32 4.01 11.47
C PRO A 50 -7.36 4.69 10.57
N LEU A 51 -8.32 3.92 10.06
CA LEU A 51 -9.32 4.39 9.09
C LEU A 51 -10.21 5.50 9.67
N ARG A 52 -10.42 5.52 11.00
CA ARG A 52 -11.16 6.59 11.71
C ARG A 52 -10.56 8.00 11.57
N ARG A 53 -9.29 8.15 11.16
CA ARG A 53 -8.68 9.46 10.84
C ARG A 53 -8.97 9.91 9.41
N LEU A 54 -9.61 9.08 8.58
CA LEU A 54 -9.98 9.44 7.22
C LEU A 54 -11.34 10.14 7.21
N ASN A 55 -11.36 11.46 6.98
CA ASN A 55 -12.61 12.23 6.87
C ASN A 55 -13.57 11.57 5.87
N ARG A 56 -14.89 11.60 6.15
CA ARG A 56 -15.92 10.99 5.27
C ARG A 56 -15.86 11.43 3.80
N LEU A 57 -15.38 12.64 3.51
CA LEU A 57 -15.18 13.17 2.16
C LEU A 57 -13.94 12.59 1.43
N LYS A 58 -12.99 12.03 2.18
CA LYS A 58 -11.76 11.37 1.68
C LYS A 58 -11.95 9.85 1.48
N TYR A 59 -13.10 9.30 1.89
CA TYR A 59 -13.54 7.91 1.67
C TYR A 59 -14.21 7.73 0.28
N LYS A 60 -13.97 6.61 -0.43
CA LYS A 60 -14.40 6.46 -1.84
C LYS A 60 -14.96 5.12 -2.35
N LYS A 61 -14.85 4.01 -1.63
CA LYS A 61 -14.90 2.61 -2.17
C LYS A 61 -13.81 2.32 -3.22
N TRP A 62 -13.77 3.01 -4.37
CA TRP A 62 -12.74 2.86 -5.41
C TRP A 62 -12.32 4.24 -5.98
N GLY A 63 -11.11 4.32 -6.52
CA GLY A 63 -10.58 5.51 -7.21
C GLY A 63 -10.11 6.59 -6.24
N MET A 64 -9.96 7.82 -6.74
CA MET A 64 -9.50 8.98 -5.98
C MET A 64 -10.66 9.94 -5.65
N GLY A 65 -10.56 10.65 -4.53
CA GLY A 65 -11.51 11.68 -4.10
C GLY A 65 -10.87 13.06 -4.07
N LEU A 66 -11.22 13.86 -3.06
CA LEU A 66 -10.54 15.13 -2.76
C LEU A 66 -9.20 14.93 -2.02
N SER A 67 -8.86 13.69 -1.63
CA SER A 67 -7.55 13.32 -1.11
C SER A 67 -6.62 12.83 -2.23
N PRO A 68 -5.29 13.02 -2.12
CA PRO A 68 -4.30 12.50 -3.07
C PRO A 68 -4.05 10.99 -2.91
N ILE A 69 -5.10 10.22 -2.57
CA ILE A 69 -5.05 8.78 -2.30
C ILE A 69 -5.96 8.08 -3.30
N TRP A 70 -5.38 7.24 -4.15
CA TRP A 70 -6.11 6.31 -5.01
C TRP A 70 -6.39 5.02 -4.25
N TRP A 71 -7.67 4.67 -4.17
CA TRP A 71 -8.12 3.46 -3.51
C TRP A 71 -8.37 2.32 -4.50
N HIS A 72 -7.92 1.12 -4.15
CA HIS A 72 -8.42 -0.12 -4.75
C HIS A 72 -9.92 -0.31 -4.45
N SER A 73 -10.61 -1.23 -5.12
CA SER A 73 -12.05 -1.43 -4.89
C SER A 73 -12.33 -2.28 -3.64
N ASP A 74 -12.81 -1.65 -2.57
CA ASP A 74 -13.28 -2.32 -1.36
C ASP A 74 -14.67 -1.80 -0.96
N VAL A 75 -15.68 -2.67 -1.07
CA VAL A 75 -17.06 -2.37 -0.68
C VAL A 75 -17.29 -2.47 0.83
N GLN A 76 -16.44 -3.22 1.54
CA GLN A 76 -16.48 -3.42 2.98
C GLN A 76 -15.59 -2.42 3.73
N ARG A 77 -14.92 -1.49 3.05
CA ARG A 77 -13.96 -0.54 3.64
C ARG A 77 -14.47 0.14 4.92
N TYR A 78 -15.76 0.47 4.98
CA TYR A 78 -16.40 1.09 6.14
C TYR A 78 -16.25 0.28 7.45
N TYR A 79 -16.08 -1.04 7.35
CA TYR A 79 -15.94 -1.96 8.48
C TYR A 79 -14.48 -2.30 8.82
N ARG A 80 -13.50 -1.69 8.14
CA ARG A 80 -12.06 -1.92 8.38
C ARG A 80 -11.52 -0.93 9.41
N ASN A 81 -10.66 -1.38 10.32
CA ASN A 81 -10.09 -0.48 11.33
C ASN A 81 -8.86 0.29 10.84
N TYR A 82 -8.16 -0.25 9.83
CA TYR A 82 -6.89 0.30 9.32
C TYR A 82 -6.84 0.36 7.79
N TYR A 83 -5.88 1.14 7.27
CA TYR A 83 -5.46 1.12 5.88
C TYR A 83 -3.93 1.24 5.78
N LEU A 84 -3.37 0.70 4.70
CA LEU A 84 -1.99 0.98 4.31
C LEU A 84 -1.97 2.17 3.38
N LEU A 85 -1.13 3.15 3.70
CA LEU A 85 -0.76 4.24 2.79
C LEU A 85 0.62 3.92 2.21
N LEU A 86 0.67 3.67 0.90
CA LEU A 86 1.90 3.38 0.17
C LEU A 86 2.33 4.61 -0.63
N ASP A 87 3.57 5.04 -0.42
CA ASP A 87 4.29 5.97 -1.31
C ASP A 87 5.17 5.14 -2.25
N THR A 88 4.82 5.12 -3.54
CA THR A 88 5.61 4.45 -4.58
C THR A 88 6.48 5.45 -5.38
N ASN A 89 6.79 6.61 -4.80
CA ASN A 89 7.47 7.75 -5.46
C ASN A 89 6.77 8.25 -6.74
N HIS A 90 5.47 7.98 -6.86
CA HIS A 90 4.61 8.37 -7.97
C HIS A 90 3.30 8.91 -7.39
N TRP A 91 2.73 9.93 -8.04
CA TRP A 91 1.39 10.42 -7.70
C TRP A 91 0.31 9.56 -8.39
N PRO A 92 -0.84 9.30 -7.74
CA PRO A 92 -1.19 9.58 -6.35
C PRO A 92 -0.66 8.51 -5.37
N TYR A 93 -0.75 8.78 -4.06
CA TYR A 93 -0.52 7.75 -3.03
C TYR A 93 -1.53 6.60 -3.19
N ILE A 94 -1.16 5.42 -2.72
CA ILE A 94 -2.00 4.23 -2.85
C ILE A 94 -2.56 3.84 -1.50
N GLY A 95 -3.90 3.82 -1.39
CA GLY A 95 -4.62 3.37 -0.21
C GLY A 95 -5.10 1.93 -0.37
N VAL A 96 -4.63 1.03 0.50
CA VAL A 96 -5.02 -0.38 0.52
C VAL A 96 -5.74 -0.70 1.82
N THR A 97 -6.82 -1.48 1.73
CA THR A 97 -7.63 -1.94 2.87
C THR A 97 -7.90 -3.43 2.70
N MET A 98 -7.92 -4.16 3.81
CA MET A 98 -8.15 -5.60 3.90
C MET A 98 -8.56 -5.94 5.35
N ASP A 99 -8.73 -7.22 5.67
CA ASP A 99 -9.02 -7.65 7.04
C ASP A 99 -7.91 -7.28 8.04
N ASP A 100 -8.28 -7.00 9.29
CA ASP A 100 -7.36 -6.42 10.29
C ASP A 100 -6.18 -7.34 10.67
N LYS A 101 -6.31 -8.66 10.46
CA LYS A 101 -5.18 -9.60 10.64
C LYS A 101 -4.23 -9.53 9.45
N ASP A 102 -4.79 -9.51 8.24
CA ASP A 102 -4.02 -9.51 7.01
C ASP A 102 -3.24 -8.21 6.81
N ILE A 103 -3.85 -7.08 7.19
CA ILE A 103 -3.20 -5.77 7.02
C ILE A 103 -1.94 -5.63 7.87
N LEU A 104 -1.90 -6.28 9.03
CA LEU A 104 -0.72 -6.37 9.89
C LEU A 104 0.35 -7.27 9.26
N ASN A 105 -0.03 -8.48 8.82
CA ASN A 105 0.89 -9.40 8.15
C ASN A 105 1.53 -8.78 6.89
N VAL A 106 0.74 -8.07 6.07
CA VAL A 106 1.21 -7.38 4.86
C VAL A 106 2.07 -6.16 5.19
N PHE A 107 1.74 -5.42 6.26
CA PHE A 107 2.59 -4.33 6.75
C PHE A 107 3.97 -4.85 7.17
N GLU A 108 4.02 -5.89 8.00
CA GLU A 108 5.26 -6.52 8.47
C GLU A 108 6.10 -7.11 7.32
N LEU A 109 5.46 -7.72 6.32
CA LEU A 109 6.14 -8.19 5.11
C LEU A 109 6.76 -7.03 4.29
N ILE A 110 6.05 -5.92 4.13
CA ILE A 110 6.59 -4.74 3.43
C ILE A 110 7.74 -4.12 4.23
N GLN A 111 7.63 -4.05 5.57
CA GLN A 111 8.69 -3.51 6.42
C GLN A 111 9.95 -4.39 6.41
N SER A 112 9.82 -5.72 6.51
CA SER A 112 10.96 -6.64 6.41
C SER A 112 11.61 -6.63 5.01
N GLY A 113 10.80 -6.57 3.95
CA GLY A 113 11.29 -6.37 2.58
C GLY A 113 11.99 -5.02 2.38
N ALA A 114 11.54 -3.96 3.05
CA ALA A 114 12.21 -2.65 3.04
C ALA A 114 13.50 -2.63 3.88
N GLN A 115 13.56 -3.36 5.00
CA GLN A 115 14.77 -3.49 5.83
C GLN A 115 15.91 -4.21 5.10
N SER A 116 15.59 -5.14 4.18
CA SER A 116 16.58 -5.74 3.26
C SER A 116 17.38 -4.69 2.47
N LYS A 117 16.73 -3.60 2.00
CA LYS A 117 17.41 -2.46 1.37
C LYS A 117 18.35 -1.73 2.35
N PHE A 118 17.96 -1.63 3.62
CA PHE A 118 18.72 -0.89 4.63
C PHE A 118 20.02 -1.60 5.03
N LEU A 119 20.06 -2.93 4.91
CA LEU A 119 21.26 -3.75 5.17
C LEU A 119 22.12 -4.02 3.92
N SER A 120 21.65 -3.65 2.72
CA SER A 120 22.37 -3.87 1.45
C SER A 120 22.76 -2.59 0.70
N GLY A 121 22.32 -1.42 1.16
CA GLY A 121 22.75 -0.12 0.63
C GLY A 121 24.15 0.29 1.10
N PRO A 122 24.93 1.03 0.27
CA PRO A 122 26.27 1.47 0.66
C PRO A 122 26.21 2.46 1.83
N ALA A 123 27.13 2.32 2.78
CA ALA A 123 27.25 3.15 3.97
C ALA A 123 27.67 4.59 3.62
N ASN A 124 26.70 5.43 3.24
CA ASN A 124 26.86 6.88 3.12
C ASN A 124 25.62 7.58 3.68
N GLY A 125 25.76 8.13 4.88
CA GLY A 125 24.69 8.76 5.61
C GLY A 125 24.15 10.01 4.90
N LYS A 126 22.95 9.89 4.32
CA LYS A 126 22.04 11.01 4.15
C LYS A 126 20.74 10.68 4.87
N GLU A 127 20.58 11.30 6.03
CA GLU A 127 19.37 11.27 6.84
C GLU A 127 18.17 11.69 5.97
N MET A 128 17.28 10.73 5.68
CA MET A 128 16.07 11.03 4.92
C MET A 128 15.12 11.77 5.85
N LYS A 129 14.98 13.08 5.66
CA LYS A 129 13.96 13.88 6.36
C LYS A 129 12.58 13.29 6.07
N TYR A 130 11.95 12.75 7.11
CA TYR A 130 10.51 12.53 7.10
C TYR A 130 9.85 13.88 6.84
N ARG A 131 8.98 13.96 5.83
CA ARG A 131 7.98 15.03 5.80
C ARG A 131 6.98 14.70 6.89
N ASP A 132 6.80 15.62 7.83
CA ASP A 132 5.67 15.54 8.74
C ASP A 132 4.39 15.80 7.91
N PHE A 133 3.45 14.86 7.98
CA PHE A 133 2.18 14.95 7.25
C PHE A 133 1.10 15.69 8.06
N SER A 134 1.42 16.19 9.26
CA SER A 134 0.59 17.15 10.01
C SER A 134 0.27 18.42 9.19
N GLU A 135 1.12 18.80 8.24
CA GLU A 135 0.91 19.95 7.34
C GLU A 135 -0.33 19.82 6.43
N TYR A 136 -0.94 18.63 6.31
CA TYR A 136 -2.22 18.43 5.61
C TYR A 136 -3.45 18.47 6.53
N GLU A 137 -3.27 18.71 7.83
CA GLU A 137 -4.34 18.94 8.83
C GLU A 137 -4.55 20.46 9.11
N SER A 138 -3.77 21.37 8.50
CA SER A 138 -3.77 22.82 8.83
C SER A 138 -4.55 23.75 7.88
N CYS A 139 -5.07 23.25 6.75
CA CYS A 139 -6.04 23.99 5.94
C CYS A 139 -7.47 23.60 6.36
N GLU A 140 -8.28 24.64 6.59
CA GLU A 140 -9.68 24.68 7.09
C GLU A 140 -9.84 24.86 8.61
N GLN A 141 -9.58 26.10 9.05
CA GLN A 141 -10.36 26.78 10.09
C GLN A 141 -11.49 27.58 9.43
#